data_AF-A0A4V6KX20-F1
#
_entry.id   AF-A0A4V6KX20-F1
#
_cell.length_a   1.000
_cell.length_b   1.000
_cell.length_c   1.000
_cell.angle_alpha   90.00
_cell.angle_beta   90.00
_cell.angle_gamma   90.00
#
_symmetry.space_group_name_H-M   'P 1'
#
loop_
_entity.id
_entity.type
_entity.pdbx_description
1 polymer ?
#
loop_
_entity_poly.entity_id
_entity_poly.type
_entity_poly.pdbx_seq_one_letter_code
_entity_poly.pdbx_strand_id
1 'polypeptide(L)'
;MLQPKRTKFRKVHKGRNRGLAQGTDVSFGTFGLKAVGRGRLTARQIEAARRAMTRAVKRQGKIWIRVFPDKPITEKLLKCVWVKVRVTWNIGLP
;
A
#
# COMPACT_ATOMS: atom_id res chain seq x y z
N MET A 1 13.14 -0.60 -0.45
CA MET A 1 11.71 -0.25 -0.19
C MET A 1 11.43 -0.52 1.28
N LEU A 2 10.67 0.34 1.95
CA LEU A 2 10.31 0.16 3.35
C LEU A 2 9.40 -1.07 3.49
N GLN A 3 9.81 -2.02 4.31
CA GLN A 3 9.06 -3.24 4.60
C GLN A 3 9.39 -3.70 6.03
N PRO A 4 8.43 -4.25 6.79
CA PRO A 4 8.73 -4.86 8.08
C PRO A 4 9.70 -6.03 7.94
N LYS A 5 10.74 -6.06 8.80
CA LYS A 5 11.78 -7.10 8.80
C LYS A 5 11.22 -8.49 9.12
N ARG A 6 10.26 -8.58 10.05
CA ARG A 6 9.59 -9.82 10.44
C ARG A 6 8.13 -9.52 10.74
N THR A 7 7.23 -10.38 10.29
CA THR A 7 5.79 -10.31 10.59
C THR A 7 5.33 -11.64 11.16
N LYS A 8 4.40 -11.61 12.13
CA LYS A 8 3.84 -12.84 12.72
C LYS A 8 2.98 -13.62 11.71
N PHE A 9 2.23 -12.89 10.88
CA PHE A 9 1.36 -13.46 9.85
C PHE A 9 1.63 -12.81 8.50
N ARG A 10 1.63 -13.62 7.44
CA ARG A 10 1.88 -13.16 6.06
C ARG A 10 0.69 -12.43 5.43
N LYS A 11 -0.53 -12.78 5.83
CA LYS A 11 -1.78 -12.22 5.27
C LYS A 11 -2.62 -11.61 6.39
N VAL A 12 -3.27 -10.49 6.10
CA VAL A 12 -4.11 -9.75 7.05
C VAL A 12 -5.42 -9.35 6.40
N HIS A 13 -6.48 -9.25 7.19
CA HIS A 13 -7.76 -8.74 6.71
C HIS A 13 -7.66 -7.26 6.33
N LYS A 14 -8.37 -6.86 5.27
CA LYS A 14 -8.34 -5.50 4.74
C LYS A 14 -8.79 -4.44 5.76
N GLY A 15 -9.74 -4.79 6.63
CA GLY A 15 -10.29 -3.87 7.63
C GLY A 15 -11.01 -2.66 7.01
N ARG A 16 -11.37 -1.68 7.83
CA ARG A 16 -12.00 -0.42 7.40
C ARG A 16 -11.14 0.76 7.84
N ASN A 17 -10.94 1.74 6.96
CA ASN A 17 -10.21 2.97 7.26
C ASN A 17 -11.20 4.06 7.72
N ARG A 18 -11.69 3.95 8.97
CA ARG A 18 -12.62 4.89 9.60
C ARG A 18 -11.90 5.69 10.68
N GLY A 19 -12.35 6.93 10.93
CA GLY A 19 -11.82 7.78 12.00
C GLY A 19 -10.89 8.91 11.53
N LEU A 20 -10.37 9.65 12.51
CA LEU A 20 -9.39 10.72 12.33
C LEU A 20 -7.98 10.19 12.58
N ALA A 21 -6.99 10.79 11.93
CA ALA A 21 -5.59 10.41 12.10
C ALA A 21 -5.09 10.81 13.50
N GLN A 22 -4.27 9.95 14.10
CA GLN A 22 -3.57 10.21 15.36
C GLN A 22 -2.18 10.81 15.05
N GLY A 23 -1.72 11.76 15.86
CA GLY A 23 -0.40 12.40 15.70
C GLY A 23 -0.34 13.49 14.62
N THR A 24 -1.24 14.48 14.71
CA THR A 24 -1.37 15.57 13.75
C THR A 24 -0.35 16.70 13.90
N ASP A 25 0.34 16.76 15.02
CA ASP A 25 1.23 17.86 15.37
C ASP A 25 2.66 17.60 14.91
N VAL A 26 3.42 18.65 14.62
CA VAL A 26 4.80 18.54 14.18
C VAL A 26 5.70 18.25 15.39
N SER A 27 6.04 16.98 15.60
CA SER A 27 6.93 16.57 16.71
C SER A 27 8.41 16.75 16.38
N PHE A 28 8.78 16.81 15.09
CA PHE A 28 10.16 16.90 14.64
C PHE A 28 10.31 17.94 13.53
N GLY A 29 11.32 18.80 13.64
CA GLY A 29 11.60 19.86 12.68
C GLY A 29 10.65 21.05 12.79
N THR A 30 10.80 21.99 11.85
CA THR A 30 10.05 23.26 11.84
C THR A 30 8.82 23.22 10.93
N PHE A 31 8.85 22.36 9.90
CA PHE A 31 7.81 22.25 8.88
C PHE A 31 7.34 20.81 8.74
N GLY A 32 6.04 20.63 8.45
CA GLY A 32 5.42 19.33 8.26
C GLY A 32 4.37 19.33 7.15
N LEU A 33 4.21 18.19 6.50
CA LEU A 33 3.20 17.98 5.46
C LEU A 33 2.09 17.09 6.01
N LYS A 34 0.88 17.66 6.13
CA LYS A 34 -0.30 17.00 6.71
C LYS A 34 -1.25 16.54 5.60
N ALA A 35 -1.79 15.33 5.75
CA ALA A 35 -2.81 14.82 4.85
C ALA A 35 -4.17 15.44 5.18
N VAL A 36 -4.85 16.01 4.17
CA VAL A 36 -6.23 16.49 4.28
C VAL A 36 -7.23 15.37 4.02
N GLY A 37 -6.90 14.48 3.07
CA GLY A 37 -7.74 13.35 2.67
C GLY A 37 -7.34 12.02 3.29
N ARG A 38 -8.15 10.99 3.00
CA ARG A 38 -7.90 9.60 3.40
C ARG A 38 -7.43 8.79 2.20
N GLY A 39 -6.41 7.95 2.40
CA GLY A 39 -5.89 7.08 1.35
C GLY A 39 -4.92 6.04 1.89
N ARG A 40 -4.56 5.06 1.05
CA ARG A 40 -3.47 4.11 1.35
C ARG A 40 -2.22 4.59 0.65
N LEU A 41 -1.11 4.67 1.39
CA LEU A 41 0.20 4.98 0.84
C LEU A 41 1.01 3.70 0.66
N THR A 42 1.50 3.49 -0.55
CA THR A 42 2.41 2.38 -0.87
C THR A 42 3.85 2.74 -0.53
N ALA A 43 4.67 1.74 -0.25
CA ALA A 43 6.11 1.94 -0.04
C ALA A 43 6.80 2.62 -1.24
N ARG A 44 6.30 2.40 -2.46
CA ARG A 44 6.83 3.02 -3.68
C ARG A 44 6.53 4.53 -3.73
N GLN A 45 5.31 4.94 -3.37
CA GLN A 45 4.93 6.35 -3.32
C GLN A 45 5.72 7.11 -2.26
N ILE A 46 5.92 6.52 -1.08
CA ILE A 46 6.73 7.11 -0.01
C ILE A 46 8.17 7.32 -0.48
N GLU A 47 8.75 6.33 -1.15
CA GLU A 47 10.12 6.43 -1.66
C GLU A 47 10.24 7.44 -2.81
N ALA A 48 9.24 7.52 -3.69
CA ALA A 48 9.19 8.53 -4.74
C ALA A 48 9.14 9.94 -4.16
N ALA A 49 8.26 10.18 -3.18
CA ALA A 49 8.15 11.46 -2.47
C ALA A 49 9.45 11.82 -1.76
N ARG A 50 10.07 10.87 -1.05
CA ARG A 50 11.36 11.07 -0.37
C ARG A 50 12.45 11.50 -1.35
N ARG A 51 12.60 10.78 -2.46
CA ARG A 51 13.59 11.11 -3.50
C ARG A 51 13.35 12.49 -4.11
N ALA A 52 12.09 12.85 -4.37
CA ALA A 52 11.74 14.17 -4.90
C ALA A 52 12.11 15.28 -3.91
N MET A 53 11.75 15.14 -2.63
CA MET A 53 12.11 16.11 -1.58
C MET A 53 13.63 16.24 -1.45
N THR A 54 14.37 15.14 -1.31
CA THR A 54 15.84 15.17 -1.16
C THR A 54 16.53 15.85 -2.35
N ARG A 55 16.00 15.69 -3.58
CA ARG A 55 16.50 16.38 -4.77
C ARG A 55 16.22 17.89 -4.71
N ALA A 56 15.02 18.28 -4.31
CA ALA A 56 14.64 19.69 -4.19
C ALA A 56 15.52 20.44 -3.16
N VAL A 57 15.82 19.83 -2.01
CA VAL A 57 16.69 20.44 -0.99
C VAL A 57 18.19 20.30 -1.31
N LYS A 58 18.57 19.81 -2.51
CA LYS A 58 19.97 19.56 -2.89
C LYS A 58 20.76 18.75 -1.84
N ARG A 59 20.09 17.79 -1.18
CA ARG A 59 20.61 16.96 -0.07
C ARG A 59 20.99 17.72 1.22
N GLN A 60 20.54 18.97 1.37
CA GLN A 60 20.72 19.74 2.58
C GLN A 60 19.54 19.52 3.54
N GLY A 61 19.84 19.53 4.84
CA GLY A 61 18.83 19.31 5.89
C GLY A 61 18.47 17.83 6.13
N LYS A 62 17.70 17.61 7.20
CA LYS A 62 17.21 16.30 7.61
C LYS A 62 15.72 16.19 7.32
N ILE A 63 15.31 15.11 6.66
CA ILE A 63 13.91 14.83 6.32
C ILE A 63 13.44 13.65 7.17
N TRP A 64 12.31 13.82 7.85
CA TRP A 64 11.67 12.79 8.67
C TRP A 64 10.46 12.20 7.94
N ILE A 65 10.35 10.87 7.93
CA ILE A 65 9.17 10.16 7.44
C ILE A 65 8.47 9.53 8.64
N ARG A 66 7.24 9.97 8.91
CA ARG A 66 6.45 9.49 10.06
C ARG A 66 5.52 8.33 9.74
N VAL A 67 5.39 7.97 8.46
CA VAL A 67 4.50 6.91 7.99
C VAL A 67 5.30 5.67 7.61
N PHE A 68 4.84 4.50 8.05
CA PHE A 68 5.47 3.22 7.73
C PHE A 68 4.45 2.26 7.09
N PRO A 69 4.80 1.60 5.96
CA PRO A 69 3.92 0.62 5.33
C PRO A 69 4.06 -0.75 6.04
N ASP A 70 3.29 -0.97 7.08
CA ASP A 70 3.23 -2.23 7.83
C ASP A 70 2.29 -3.26 7.18
N LYS A 71 1.19 -2.78 6.58
CA LYS A 71 0.09 -3.63 6.12
C LYS A 71 0.35 -4.27 4.75
N PRO A 72 0.46 -5.60 4.65
CA PRO A 72 0.60 -6.26 3.34
C PRO A 72 -0.70 -6.20 2.54
N ILE A 73 -0.58 -5.97 1.23
CA ILE A 73 -1.68 -6.03 0.26
C ILE A 73 -1.43 -7.23 -0.65
N THR A 74 -2.42 -8.11 -0.75
CA THR A 74 -2.40 -9.26 -1.64
C THR A 74 -3.36 -9.05 -2.79
N GLU A 75 -2.96 -9.44 -3.99
CA GLU A 75 -3.77 -9.40 -5.21
C GLU A 75 -3.88 -10.80 -5.81
N LYS A 76 -5.01 -11.09 -6.46
CA LYS A 76 -5.21 -12.34 -7.20
C LYS A 76 -4.76 -12.16 -8.64
N LEU A 77 -4.03 -13.13 -9.17
CA LEU A 77 -3.61 -13.15 -10.57
C LEU A 77 -4.82 -13.27 -11.51
N LEU A 78 -4.74 -12.62 -12.67
CA LEU A 78 -5.81 -12.50 -13.66
C LEU A 78 -6.40 -13.85 -14.13
N LYS A 79 -5.65 -14.97 -14.11
CA LYS A 79 -6.06 -16.24 -14.76
C LYS A 79 -6.67 -17.31 -13.84
N CYS A 80 -7.00 -17.00 -12.59
CA CYS A 80 -7.60 -17.98 -11.67
C CYS A 80 -9.14 -17.86 -11.57
N VAL A 81 -9.80 -17.74 -12.72
CA VAL A 81 -11.25 -17.92 -12.88
C VAL A 81 -11.44 -18.87 -14.06
N TRP A 82 -11.29 -20.17 -13.83
CA TRP A 82 -11.86 -21.15 -14.77
C TRP A 82 -13.16 -21.68 -14.20
N VAL A 83 -14.20 -21.14 -14.84
CA VAL A 83 -15.56 -21.62 -14.94
C VAL A 83 -15.52 -23.06 -15.46
N LYS A 84 -16.17 -23.97 -14.73
CA LYS A 84 -16.45 -25.33 -15.21
C LYS A 84 -17.64 -25.25 -16.15
N VAL A 85 -17.39 -25.18 -17.46
CA VAL A 85 -18.43 -25.45 -18.45
C VAL A 85 -18.35 -26.94 -18.79
N ARG A 86 -19.23 -27.73 -18.15
CA ARG A 86 -19.47 -29.13 -18.54
C ARG A 86 -20.35 -29.08 -19.78
N VAL A 87 -19.75 -29.26 -20.95
CA VAL A 87 -20.49 -29.48 -22.19
C VAL A 87 -20.60 -30.99 -22.38
N THR A 88 -21.72 -31.58 -21.95
CA THR A 88 -22.14 -32.91 -22.41
C THR A 88 -23.10 -32.70 -23.56
N TRP A 89 -22.64 -32.82 -24.81
CA TRP A 89 -23.52 -33.12 -25.93
C TRP A 89 -23.37 -34.60 -26.25
N ASN A 90 -24.34 -35.37 -25.79
CA ASN A 90 -24.69 -36.66 -26.37
C ASN A 90 -25.73 -36.36 -27.45
N ILE A 91 -25.32 -36.34 -28.71
CA ILE A 91 -26.22 -36.53 -29.86
C ILE A 91 -25.53 -37.59 -30.71
N GLY A 92 -26.05 -38.80 -30.63
CA GLY A 92 -25.83 -39.79 -31.66
C GLY A 92 -26.58 -39.41 -32.93
N LEU A 93 -25.98 -39.76 -34.06
CA LEU A 93 -26.60 -40.28 -35.29
C LEU A 93 -25.49 -40.38 -36.37
N PRO A 94 -25.62 -41.30 -37.36
CA PRO A 94 -26.52 -42.44 -37.46
C PRO A 94 -25.88 -43.76 -36.99
#